data_AF-A0A2C9JQ85-F1
#
_entry.id   AF-A0A2C9JQ85-F1
#
_cell.length_a   1.000
_cell.length_b   1.000
_cell.length_c   1.000
_cell.angle_alpha   90.00
_cell.angle_beta   90.00
_cell.angle_gamma   90.00
#
_symmetry.space_group_name_H-M   'P 1'
#
loop_
_entity.id
_entity.type
_entity.pdbx_description
1 polymer ?
#
loop_
_entity_poly.entity_id
_entity_poly.type
_entity_poly.pdbx_seq_one_letter_code
_entity_poly.pdbx_strand_id
1 'polypeptide(L)'
;MHGPDAAMLRAGDMSQELQQQLTKEQLMKIVIQIASGLEYLASQHFVHRDVATRNCLVGADLVVKLGDFGMSRDIYCTDYYKVDGTAIIPVRWMPPESIMYRTFTVESDVWSFGVTLWEVYTYGKQPWFEYSNIE
;
A
#
# COMPACT_ATOMS: atom_id res chain seq x y z
N MET A 1 12.60 24.66 -39.69
CA MET A 1 11.41 25.10 -40.45
C MET A 1 10.20 24.65 -39.66
N HIS A 2 9.50 25.58 -39.01
CA HIS A 2 8.45 25.33 -38.03
C HIS A 2 7.09 25.20 -38.73
N GLY A 3 6.41 24.07 -38.53
CA GLY A 3 5.00 23.90 -38.90
C GLY A 3 4.07 24.51 -37.84
N PRO A 4 2.86 24.95 -38.23
CA PRO A 4 1.92 25.70 -37.40
C PRO A 4 1.32 24.91 -36.21
N ASP A 5 1.66 23.63 -36.03
CA ASP A 5 1.19 22.81 -34.90
C ASP A 5 2.12 22.87 -33.68
N ALA A 6 3.31 23.47 -33.80
CA ALA A 6 4.27 23.61 -32.70
C ALA A 6 3.83 24.60 -31.59
N ALA A 7 2.73 25.33 -31.81
CA ALA A 7 2.16 26.28 -30.86
C ALA A 7 1.10 25.66 -29.92
N MET A 8 0.56 24.47 -30.23
CA MET A 8 -0.48 23.83 -29.41
C MET A 8 0.07 22.92 -28.30
N LEU A 9 1.36 22.59 -28.31
CA LEU A 9 2.02 21.84 -27.23
C LEU A 9 2.59 22.73 -26.12
N ARG A 10 2.27 24.03 -26.11
CA ARG A 10 2.71 25.00 -25.09
C ARG A 10 1.59 25.52 -24.18
N ALA A 11 0.38 25.00 -24.29
CA ALA A 11 -0.80 25.50 -23.56
C ALA A 11 -1.68 24.39 -22.97
N GLY A 12 -1.06 23.29 -22.53
CA GLY A 12 -1.70 22.20 -21.79
C GLY A 12 -1.12 22.04 -20.38
N ASP A 13 -1.04 23.17 -19.69
CA ASP A 13 -1.17 23.36 -18.24
C ASP A 13 -1.59 22.13 -17.40
N MET A 14 -0.65 21.24 -17.03
CA MET A 14 -0.86 20.27 -15.93
C MET A 14 0.40 19.51 -15.44
N SER A 15 1.58 19.70 -16.04
CA SER A 15 2.83 19.18 -15.45
C SER A 15 3.39 20.09 -14.34
N GLN A 16 2.67 21.17 -14.02
CA GLN A 16 2.85 22.01 -12.84
C GLN A 16 1.73 21.82 -11.80
N GLU A 17 1.04 20.67 -11.78
CA GLU A 17 0.69 20.13 -10.47
C GLU A 17 1.99 19.68 -9.83
N LEU A 18 2.70 20.66 -9.24
CA LEU A 18 3.63 20.42 -8.15
C LEU A 18 3.04 19.28 -7.33
N GLN A 19 3.72 18.13 -7.33
CA GLN A 19 3.48 17.08 -6.35
C GLN A 19 3.68 17.73 -4.98
N GLN A 20 2.64 18.40 -4.48
CA GLN A 20 2.61 18.87 -3.11
C GLN A 20 2.62 17.60 -2.31
N GLN A 21 3.80 17.30 -1.77
CA GLN A 21 3.96 16.21 -0.84
C GLN A 21 2.90 16.41 0.24
N LEU A 22 2.16 15.33 0.52
CA LEU A 22 1.14 15.35 1.55
C LEU A 22 1.75 15.90 2.83
N THR A 23 1.05 16.84 3.47
CA THR A 23 1.49 17.39 4.74
C THR A 23 1.47 16.31 5.80
N LYS A 24 2.24 16.47 6.88
CA LYS A 24 2.21 15.55 8.03
C LYS A 24 0.80 15.35 8.59
N GLU A 25 -0.03 16.39 8.54
CA GLU A 25 -1.43 16.30 8.97
C GLU A 25 -2.25 15.40 8.04
N GLN A 26 -2.05 15.51 6.72
CA GLN A 26 -2.69 14.63 5.73
C GLN A 26 -2.23 13.18 5.89
N LEU A 27 -0.91 12.95 6.10
CA LEU A 27 -0.37 11.61 6.38
C LEU A 27 -0.99 11.01 7.66
N MET A 28 -1.14 11.81 8.72
CA MET A 28 -1.81 11.37 9.95
C MET A 28 -3.28 10.99 9.70
N LYS A 29 -4.02 11.81 8.92
CA LYS A 29 -5.41 11.51 8.54
C LYS A 29 -5.54 10.19 7.77
N ILE A 30 -4.60 9.89 6.90
CA ILE A 30 -4.56 8.61 6.17
C ILE A 30 -4.39 7.44 7.14
N VAL A 31 -3.39 7.52 8.02
CA VAL A 31 -3.07 6.45 8.97
C VAL A 31 -4.23 6.19 9.94
N ILE A 32 -4.88 7.24 10.45
CA ILE A 32 -6.03 7.12 11.35
C ILE A 32 -7.17 6.37 10.65
N GLN A 33 -7.47 6.70 9.39
CA GLN A 33 -8.53 6.03 8.64
C GLN A 33 -8.22 4.54 8.40
N ILE A 34 -6.95 4.20 8.10
CA ILE A 34 -6.50 2.81 7.98
C ILE A 34 -6.69 2.07 9.31
N ALA A 35 -6.25 2.67 10.42
CA ALA A 35 -6.39 2.09 11.76
C ALA A 35 -7.85 1.86 12.14
N SER A 36 -8.73 2.84 11.89
CA SER A 36 -10.18 2.70 12.12
C SER A 36 -10.79 1.60 11.25
N GLY A 37 -10.32 1.43 10.01
CA GLY A 37 -10.73 0.32 9.15
C GLY A 37 -10.34 -1.04 9.75
N LEU A 38 -9.11 -1.18 10.25
CA LEU A 38 -8.65 -2.42 10.88
C LEU A 38 -9.34 -2.70 12.22
N GLU A 39 -9.60 -1.68 13.03
CA GLU A 39 -10.38 -1.80 14.26
C GLU A 39 -11.79 -2.33 13.96
N TYR A 40 -12.43 -1.81 12.91
CA TYR A 40 -13.71 -2.32 12.45
C TYR A 40 -13.62 -3.79 12.04
N LEU A 41 -12.66 -4.17 11.21
CA LEU A 41 -12.49 -5.58 10.81
C LEU A 41 -12.25 -6.50 12.01
N ALA A 42 -11.40 -6.09 12.95
CA ALA A 42 -11.15 -6.82 14.19
C ALA A 42 -12.43 -7.02 15.02
N SER A 43 -13.28 -5.99 15.11
CA SER A 43 -14.59 -6.09 15.79
C SER A 43 -15.54 -7.09 15.12
N GLN A 44 -15.35 -7.36 13.83
CA GLN A 44 -16.11 -8.34 13.05
C GLN A 44 -15.42 -9.72 13.01
N HIS A 45 -14.37 -9.93 13.81
CA HIS A 45 -13.53 -11.12 13.78
C HIS A 45 -12.98 -11.44 12.38
N PHE A 46 -12.72 -10.40 11.59
CA PHE A 46 -12.17 -10.51 10.23
C PHE A 46 -10.70 -10.11 10.23
N VAL A 47 -9.87 -10.96 9.59
CA VAL A 47 -8.43 -10.72 9.40
C VAL A 47 -8.19 -10.38 7.94
N HIS A 48 -7.58 -9.24 7.66
CA HIS A 48 -7.32 -8.73 6.31
C HIS A 48 -6.20 -9.50 5.59
N ARG A 49 -5.11 -9.85 6.30
CA ARG A 49 -3.97 -10.67 5.81
C ARG A 49 -3.07 -10.03 4.75
N ASP A 50 -3.38 -8.80 4.32
CA ASP A 50 -2.64 -8.09 3.26
C ASP A 50 -2.75 -6.59 3.46
N VAL A 51 -2.51 -6.12 4.68
CA VAL A 51 -2.53 -4.69 4.99
C VAL A 51 -1.27 -4.04 4.44
N ALA A 52 -1.43 -3.17 3.44
CA ALA A 52 -0.36 -2.42 2.80
C ALA A 52 -0.94 -1.16 2.13
N THR A 53 -0.10 -0.17 1.82
CA THR A 53 -0.58 1.04 1.12
C THR A 53 -1.16 0.76 -0.26
N ARG A 54 -0.67 -0.26 -0.98
CA ARG A 54 -1.22 -0.70 -2.28
C ARG A 54 -2.69 -1.16 -2.20
N ASN A 55 -3.13 -1.61 -1.02
CA ASN A 55 -4.49 -2.08 -0.77
C ASN A 55 -5.36 -0.98 -0.12
N CYS A 56 -4.86 0.25 -0.04
CA CYS A 56 -5.60 1.42 0.40
C CYS A 56 -6.11 2.21 -0.81
N LEU A 57 -7.42 2.36 -0.91
CA LEU A 57 -8.07 3.20 -1.92
C LEU A 57 -8.21 4.63 -1.38
N VAL A 58 -7.81 5.62 -2.16
CA VAL A 58 -7.93 7.05 -1.82
C VAL A 58 -8.98 7.68 -2.71
N GLY A 59 -10.04 8.22 -2.11
CA GLY A 59 -11.11 8.94 -2.79
C GLY A 59 -10.95 10.47 -2.68
N ALA A 60 -12.03 11.18 -3.01
CA ALA A 60 -12.11 12.62 -2.80
C ALA A 60 -11.84 12.98 -1.33
N ASP A 61 -11.30 14.18 -1.10
CA ASP A 61 -11.01 14.73 0.23
C ASP A 61 -10.10 13.86 1.12
N LEU A 62 -9.22 13.04 0.50
CA LEU A 62 -8.35 12.09 1.19
C LEU A 62 -9.10 11.08 2.06
N VAL A 63 -10.31 10.69 1.64
CA VAL A 63 -11.02 9.56 2.24
C VAL A 63 -10.28 8.27 1.88
N VAL A 64 -9.85 7.51 2.87
CA VAL A 64 -9.09 6.26 2.70
C VAL A 64 -9.97 5.07 3.07
N LYS A 65 -9.96 4.04 2.24
CA LYS A 65 -10.66 2.77 2.50
C LYS A 65 -9.71 1.59 2.28
N LEU A 66 -9.77 0.63 3.18
CA LEU A 66 -9.14 -0.68 2.96
C LEU A 66 -9.90 -1.42 1.87
N GLY A 67 -9.16 -1.96 0.91
CA GLY A 67 -9.66 -2.79 -0.18
C GLY A 67 -8.85 -4.08 -0.30
N ASP A 68 -9.18 -4.87 -1.33
CA ASP A 68 -8.51 -6.12 -1.68
C ASP A 68 -8.28 -7.06 -0.47
N PHE A 69 -9.38 -7.55 0.09
CA PHE A 69 -9.42 -8.45 1.26
C PHE A 69 -8.92 -9.88 0.96
N GLY A 70 -7.77 -10.01 0.28
CA GLY A 70 -7.05 -11.26 0.07
C GLY A 70 -7.33 -11.98 -1.26
N MET A 71 -7.91 -11.31 -2.27
CA MET A 71 -8.40 -11.97 -3.50
C MET A 71 -7.70 -11.61 -4.81
N SER A 72 -6.85 -10.57 -4.91
CA SER A 72 -6.24 -10.20 -6.20
C SER A 72 -4.70 -10.27 -6.15
N ARG A 73 -4.12 -11.34 -6.72
CA ARG A 73 -2.68 -11.68 -6.57
C ARG A 73 -1.83 -11.60 -7.84
N ASP A 74 -2.43 -11.36 -9.01
CA ASP A 74 -1.77 -11.63 -10.28
C ASP A 74 -0.85 -10.51 -10.82
N ILE A 75 -0.90 -9.29 -10.26
CA ILE A 75 -0.29 -8.10 -10.88
C ILE A 75 0.98 -7.60 -10.14
N TYR A 76 1.22 -8.00 -8.90
CA TYR A 76 2.28 -7.42 -8.04
C TYR A 76 3.50 -8.35 -7.85
N CYS A 77 4.28 -8.60 -8.90
CA CYS A 77 5.39 -9.57 -8.83
C CYS A 77 6.56 -9.17 -7.90
N THR A 78 6.77 -7.88 -7.62
CA THR A 78 7.88 -7.39 -6.78
C THR A 78 7.59 -7.43 -5.28
N ASP A 79 6.32 -7.31 -4.91
CA ASP A 79 5.89 -7.23 -3.51
C ASP A 79 5.55 -8.59 -2.92
N TYR A 80 5.48 -9.62 -3.76
CA TYR A 80 5.04 -10.94 -3.35
C TYR A 80 6.08 -12.03 -3.64
N TYR A 81 6.29 -12.90 -2.66
CA TYR A 81 7.15 -14.08 -2.75
C TYR A 81 6.34 -15.31 -3.15
N LYS A 82 6.89 -16.17 -4.03
CA LYS A 82 6.29 -17.45 -4.42
C LYS A 82 6.81 -18.57 -3.52
N VAL A 83 5.93 -19.12 -2.67
CA VAL A 83 6.20 -20.35 -1.92
C VAL A 83 5.70 -21.55 -2.73
N ASP A 84 6.58 -22.54 -2.94
CA ASP A 84 6.30 -23.85 -3.55
C ASP A 84 5.45 -23.79 -4.84
N GLY A 85 5.69 -22.77 -5.67
CA GLY A 85 5.05 -22.62 -6.98
C GLY A 85 3.54 -22.31 -6.97
N THR A 86 2.92 -22.15 -5.80
CA THR A 86 1.44 -22.07 -5.69
C THR A 86 0.93 -20.91 -4.85
N ALA A 87 1.68 -20.41 -3.85
CA ALA A 87 1.23 -19.33 -2.99
C ALA A 87 2.09 -18.07 -3.13
N ILE A 88 1.46 -16.97 -3.55
CA ILE A 88 2.02 -15.61 -3.66
C ILE A 88 1.71 -14.87 -2.34
N ILE A 89 2.72 -14.46 -1.56
CA ILE A 89 2.56 -13.87 -0.22
C ILE A 89 3.30 -12.53 -0.03
N PRO A 90 2.74 -11.55 0.72
CA PRO A 90 3.33 -10.22 0.90
C PRO A 90 4.40 -10.19 2.01
N VAL A 91 5.51 -10.93 1.83
CA VAL A 91 6.49 -11.22 2.89
C VAL A 91 7.00 -9.99 3.66
N ARG A 92 7.17 -8.86 2.98
CA ARG A 92 7.70 -7.60 3.58
C ARG A 92 6.76 -6.96 4.61
N TRP A 93 5.47 -7.32 4.56
CA TRP A 93 4.43 -6.85 5.47
C TRP A 93 4.07 -7.90 6.52
N MET A 94 4.57 -9.13 6.43
CA MET A 94 4.15 -10.22 7.29
C MET A 94 4.99 -10.30 8.57
N PRO A 95 4.38 -10.64 9.72
CA PRO A 95 5.13 -11.00 10.92
C PRO A 95 5.74 -12.40 10.79
N PRO A 96 6.74 -12.74 11.62
CA PRO A 96 7.45 -14.02 11.54
C PRO A 96 6.54 -15.24 11.67
N GLU A 97 5.52 -15.20 12.53
CA GLU A 97 4.57 -16.31 12.69
C GLU A 97 3.71 -16.57 11.45
N SER A 98 3.34 -15.53 10.70
CA SER A 98 2.60 -15.69 9.44
C SER A 98 3.50 -16.23 8.34
N ILE A 99 4.78 -15.87 8.34
CA ILE A 99 5.78 -16.37 7.38
C ILE A 99 6.06 -17.85 7.65
N MET A 100 6.39 -18.20 8.90
CA MET A 100 6.84 -19.54 9.29
C MET A 100 5.71 -20.55 9.38
N TYR A 101 4.57 -20.15 9.96
CA TYR A 101 3.50 -21.09 10.35
C TYR A 101 2.17 -20.84 9.63
N ARG A 102 2.09 -19.86 8.73
CA ARG A 102 0.83 -19.45 8.05
C ARG A 102 -0.26 -19.04 9.03
N THR A 103 0.10 -18.57 10.21
CA THR A 103 -0.84 -18.08 11.23
C THR A 103 -1.23 -16.65 10.92
N PHE A 104 -2.53 -16.38 10.77
CA PHE A 104 -3.05 -15.05 10.51
C PHE A 104 -4.08 -14.68 11.58
N THR A 105 -3.84 -13.57 12.27
CA THR A 105 -4.67 -13.04 13.36
C THR A 105 -4.83 -11.53 13.26
N VAL A 106 -5.65 -10.95 14.13
CA VAL A 106 -5.76 -9.48 14.25
C VAL A 106 -4.40 -8.87 14.57
N GLU A 107 -3.59 -9.52 15.40
CA GLU A 107 -2.24 -9.06 15.77
C GLU A 107 -1.29 -9.09 14.55
N SER A 108 -1.46 -10.04 13.63
CA SER A 108 -0.69 -10.05 12.38
C SER A 108 -1.07 -8.89 11.44
N ASP A 109 -2.33 -8.44 11.46
CA ASP A 109 -2.74 -7.22 10.76
C ASP A 109 -2.17 -5.97 11.43
N VAL A 110 -2.02 -5.97 12.77
CA VAL A 110 -1.37 -4.87 13.52
C VAL A 110 0.12 -4.76 13.14
N TRP A 111 0.82 -5.88 12.97
CA TRP A 111 2.19 -5.86 12.43
C TRP A 111 2.24 -5.24 11.03
N SER A 112 1.37 -5.73 10.14
CA SER A 112 1.28 -5.25 8.76
C SER A 112 0.93 -3.76 8.69
N PHE A 113 0.08 -3.28 9.62
CA PHE A 113 -0.21 -1.86 9.80
C PHE A 113 1.03 -1.04 10.20
N GLY A 114 1.91 -1.57 11.05
CA GLY A 114 3.18 -0.93 11.39
C GLY A 114 4.09 -0.72 10.17
N VAL A 115 4.13 -1.70 9.26
CA VAL A 115 4.85 -1.56 7.98
C VAL A 115 4.14 -0.54 7.08
N THR A 116 2.81 -0.57 7.04
CA THR A 116 1.99 0.40 6.28
C THR A 116 2.19 1.84 6.76
N LEU A 117 2.31 2.04 8.08
CA LEU A 117 2.67 3.34 8.67
C LEU A 117 3.99 3.85 8.10
N TRP A 118 5.01 2.98 8.07
CA TRP A 118 6.31 3.33 7.51
C TRP A 118 6.23 3.69 6.03
N GLU A 119 5.46 2.96 5.22
CA GLU A 119 5.21 3.31 3.82
C GLU A 119 4.60 4.71 3.69
N VAL A 120 3.57 5.03 4.47
CA VAL A 120 2.91 6.35 4.43
C VAL A 120 3.91 7.47 4.76
N TYR A 121 4.70 7.33 5.82
CA TYR A 121 5.67 8.35 6.23
C TYR A 121 6.93 8.41 5.36
N THR A 122 7.17 7.41 4.52
CA THR A 122 8.22 7.42 3.51
C THR A 122 7.73 7.80 2.12
N TYR A 123 6.46 8.22 2.00
CA TYR A 123 5.81 8.58 0.74
C TYR A 123 5.77 7.42 -0.26
N GLY A 124 5.47 6.23 0.23
CA GLY A 124 5.28 5.02 -0.59
C GLY A 124 6.57 4.33 -1.01
N LYS A 125 7.66 4.47 -0.26
CA LYS A 125 8.85 3.63 -0.50
C LYS A 125 8.52 2.17 -0.24
N GLN A 126 9.16 1.28 -0.98
CA GLN A 126 9.05 -0.15 -0.73
C GLN A 126 9.76 -0.51 0.58
N PRO A 127 9.11 -1.24 1.51
CA PRO A 127 9.75 -1.72 2.72
C PRO A 127 10.93 -2.64 2.39
N TRP A 128 12.05 -2.49 3.10
CA TRP A 128 13.25 -3.33 2.92
C TRP A 128 13.80 -3.36 1.48
N PHE A 129 13.68 -2.26 0.72
CA PHE A 129 14.06 -2.19 -0.71
C PHE A 129 15.50 -2.65 -1.04
N GLU A 130 16.38 -2.72 -0.04
CA GLU A 130 17.77 -3.20 -0.17
C GLU A 130 17.90 -4.73 -0.13
N TYR A 131 16.85 -5.45 0.29
CA TYR A 131 16.86 -6.89 0.48
C TYR A 131 15.97 -7.59 -0.56
N SER A 132 16.38 -8.77 -1.02
CA SER A 132 15.53 -9.63 -1.84
C SER A 132 14.51 -10.37 -0.98
N ASN A 133 13.41 -10.84 -1.57
CA ASN A 133 12.44 -11.69 -0.87
C ASN A 133 12.92 -13.16 -0.77
N ILE A 134 14.12 -13.48 -1.27
CA ILE A 134 14.59 -14.84 -1.56
C ILE A 134 15.69 -15.29 -0.57
N GLU A 135 16.32 -14.34 0.12
CA GLU A 135 17.45 -14.57 1.05
C GLU A 135 17.05 -14.48 2.52
#